data_AF-A0A1F9UA80-F1
#
_entry.id   AF-A0A1F9UA80-F1
#
_cell.length_a   1.000
_cell.length_b   1.000
_cell.length_c   1.000
_cell.angle_alpha   90.00
_cell.angle_beta   90.00
_cell.angle_gamma   90.00
#
_symmetry.space_group_name_H-M   'P 1'
#
loop_
_entity.id
_entity.type
_entity.pdbx_description
1 polymer ?
#
loop_
_entity_poly.entity_id
_entity_poly.type
_entity_poly.pdbx_seq_one_letter_code
_entity_poly.pdbx_strand_id
1 'polypeptide(L)'
;MLPQRITPNLAKILRDAQPAYLVLHVNHPREITREFGEACRLLSEHEVPLASETVLLREINDKTAVLSELFYSLYERKVRPYRLRQSLPSQGTDHFRASITSGLRLAESLRALLPGLALPEYVVETLGGKIPLRTESVLSRTRKRVILRNHEGKVFVYPEKIFQVPS
;
A
#
# COMPACT_ATOMS: atom_id res chain seq x y z
N MET A 1 -5.06 4.73 15.22
CA MET A 1 -3.93 4.85 16.19
C MET A 1 -4.39 5.72 17.35
N LEU A 2 -3.92 5.50 18.59
CA LEU A 2 -4.14 6.42 19.73
C LEU A 2 -2.86 7.25 19.97
N PRO A 3 -2.73 8.46 19.39
CA PRO A 3 -1.45 9.17 19.35
C PRO A 3 -0.87 9.49 20.73
N GLN A 4 -1.74 9.68 21.73
CA GLN A 4 -1.36 10.01 23.12
C GLN A 4 -0.57 8.89 23.81
N ARG A 5 -0.58 7.67 23.27
CA ARG A 5 0.23 6.55 23.80
C ARG A 5 1.63 6.50 23.21
N ILE A 6 1.92 7.29 22.18
CA ILE A 6 3.27 7.43 21.63
C ILE A 6 4.00 8.48 22.45
N THR A 7 4.85 7.98 23.36
CA THR A 7 5.65 8.80 24.25
C THR A 7 7.13 8.71 23.89
N PRO A 8 7.97 9.68 24.30
CA PRO A 8 9.41 9.59 24.09
C PRO A 8 10.01 8.31 24.69
N ASN A 9 9.51 7.85 25.85
CA ASN A 9 9.96 6.61 26.47
C ASN A 9 9.62 5.37 25.61
N LEU A 10 8.41 5.30 25.06
CA LEU A 10 8.04 4.21 24.15
C LEU A 10 8.89 4.24 22.88
N ALA A 11 9.09 5.41 22.28
CA ALA A 11 9.92 5.56 21.07
C ALA A 11 11.36 5.11 21.33
N LYS A 12 11.93 5.46 22.50
CA LYS A 12 13.24 4.98 22.94
C LYS A 12 13.31 3.46 23.06
N ILE A 13 12.32 2.84 23.73
CA ILE A 13 12.25 1.38 23.87
C ILE A 13 12.21 0.70 22.50
N LEU A 14 11.41 1.22 21.56
CA LEU A 14 11.31 0.66 20.21
C LEU A 14 12.60 0.81 19.39
N ARG A 15 13.33 1.91 19.58
CA ARG A 15 14.65 2.09 18.97
C ARG A 15 15.69 1.11 19.54
N ASP A 16 15.68 0.90 20.86
CA ASP A 16 16.66 0.02 21.48
C ASP A 16 16.34 -1.47 21.19
N ALA A 17 15.12 -1.79 20.77
CA ALA A 17 14.65 -3.13 20.39
C ALA A 17 14.81 -3.46 18.88
N GLN A 18 15.62 -2.70 18.13
CA GLN A 18 15.77 -2.93 16.68
C GLN A 18 16.34 -4.33 16.37
N PRO A 19 15.90 -4.99 15.27
CA PRO A 19 15.00 -4.47 14.24
C PRO A 19 13.52 -4.50 14.66
N ALA A 20 12.88 -3.34 14.74
CA ALA A 20 11.48 -3.20 15.16
C ALA A 20 10.74 -2.25 14.21
N TYR A 21 9.63 -2.71 13.64
CA TYR A 21 8.75 -1.93 12.77
C TYR A 21 7.42 -1.69 13.46
N LEU A 22 6.88 -0.49 13.30
CA LEU A 22 5.51 -0.20 13.75
C LEU A 22 4.57 -0.10 12.55
N VAL A 23 3.61 -1.01 12.50
CA VAL A 23 2.55 -1.01 11.47
C VAL A 23 1.30 -0.36 12.05
N LEU A 24 0.91 0.77 11.46
CA LEU A 24 -0.25 1.56 11.86
C LEU A 24 -1.49 1.12 11.08
N HIS A 25 -2.60 0.95 11.78
CA HIS A 25 -3.91 0.82 11.13
C HIS A 25 -4.53 2.20 10.95
N VAL A 26 -4.72 2.57 9.68
CA VAL A 26 -5.33 3.84 9.26
C VAL A 26 -6.17 3.58 8.01
N ASN A 27 -7.44 3.97 8.04
CA ASN A 27 -8.38 3.67 6.96
C ASN A 27 -8.86 4.90 6.19
N HIS A 28 -8.76 6.10 6.77
CA HIS A 28 -9.29 7.31 6.15
C HIS A 28 -8.38 8.54 6.39
N PRO A 29 -8.25 9.48 5.44
CA PRO A 29 -7.44 10.70 5.61
C PRO A 29 -7.78 11.51 6.86
N ARG A 30 -9.07 11.50 7.26
CA ARG A 30 -9.55 12.16 8.49
C ARG A 30 -8.90 11.65 9.78
N GLU A 31 -8.31 10.45 9.78
CA GLU A 31 -7.55 9.94 10.92
C GLU A 31 -6.15 10.56 11.02
N ILE A 32 -5.68 11.22 9.96
CA ILE A 32 -4.38 11.88 9.89
C ILE A 32 -4.48 13.28 10.51
N THR A 33 -4.69 13.31 11.82
CA THR A 33 -4.76 14.55 12.59
C THR A 33 -3.36 15.14 12.83
N ARG A 34 -3.31 16.33 13.45
CA ARG A 34 -2.06 16.93 13.91
C ARG A 34 -1.32 16.02 14.88
N GLU A 35 -2.03 15.47 15.87
CA GLU A 35 -1.48 14.58 16.89
C GLU A 35 -0.95 13.28 16.26
N PHE A 36 -1.63 12.76 15.23
CA PHE A 36 -1.13 11.62 14.46
C PHE A 36 0.24 11.94 13.82
N GLY A 37 0.34 13.12 13.19
CA GLY A 37 1.60 13.58 12.57
C GLY A 37 2.73 13.77 13.59
N GLU A 38 2.43 14.38 14.73
CA GLU A 38 3.39 14.57 15.82
C GLU A 38 3.91 13.24 16.38
N ALA A 39 3.03 12.25 16.54
CA ALA A 39 3.41 10.91 16.96
C ALA A 39 4.28 10.18 15.92
N CYS A 40 3.94 10.28 14.62
CA CYS A 40 4.77 9.71 13.55
C CYS A 40 6.14 10.36 13.48
N ARG A 41 6.22 11.69 13.66
CA ARG A 41 7.48 12.42 13.73
C ARG A 41 8.35 11.93 14.88
N LEU A 42 7.79 11.82 16.09
CA LEU A 42 8.52 11.35 17.28
C LEU A 42 9.12 9.96 17.07
N LEU A 43 8.36 9.03 16.49
CA LEU A 43 8.83 7.69 16.17
C LEU A 43 9.93 7.70 15.10
N SER A 44 9.75 8.50 14.05
CA SER A 44 10.72 8.62 12.96
C SER A 44 12.05 9.24 13.42
N GLU A 45 12.00 10.21 14.34
CA GLU A 45 13.18 10.82 14.96
C GLU A 45 13.95 9.84 15.86
N HIS A 46 13.26 8.81 16.37
CA HIS A 46 13.87 7.69 17.08
C HIS A 46 14.19 6.52 16.14
N GLU A 47 14.26 6.76 14.84
CA GLU A 47 14.66 5.77 13.83
C GLU A 47 13.74 4.53 13.78
N VAL A 48 12.51 4.63 14.30
CA VAL A 48 11.52 3.55 14.24
C VAL A 48 10.86 3.58 12.87
N PRO A 49 11.05 2.56 12.00
CA PRO A 49 10.42 2.55 10.69
C PRO A 49 8.91 2.35 10.80
N LEU A 50 8.16 3.17 10.07
CA LEU A 50 6.70 3.18 10.10
C LEU A 50 6.11 2.65 8.80
N ALA A 51 5.09 1.82 8.93
CA ALA A 51 4.30 1.33 7.81
C ALA A 51 2.81 1.45 8.13
N SER A 52 1.94 1.36 7.12
CA SER A 52 0.49 1.31 7.34
C SER A 52 -0.18 0.08 6.74
N GLU A 53 -1.18 -0.43 7.45
CA GLU A 53 -2.13 -1.43 6.95
C GLU A 53 -3.54 -0.82 6.93
N THR A 54 -4.05 -0.59 5.73
CA THR A 54 -5.39 -0.05 5.47
C THR A 54 -6.31 -1.18 5.07
N VAL A 55 -7.53 -1.23 5.61
CA VAL A 55 -8.57 -2.16 5.17
C VAL A 55 -9.45 -1.45 4.15
N LEU A 56 -9.73 -2.11 3.04
CA LEU A 56 -10.68 -1.62 2.03
C LEU A 56 -12.11 -1.80 2.56
N LEU A 57 -12.77 -0.68 2.81
CA LEU A 57 -14.09 -0.58 3.40
C LEU A 57 -15.02 0.18 2.43
N ARG A 58 -16.08 -0.50 2.02
CA ARG A 58 -17.13 0.05 1.17
C ARG A 58 -17.72 1.32 1.79
N GLU A 59 -17.97 2.32 0.95
CA GLU A 59 -18.52 3.64 1.28
C GLU A 59 -17.69 4.50 2.25
N ILE A 60 -16.58 3.97 2.79
CA ILE A 60 -15.65 4.69 3.66
C ILE A 60 -14.43 5.14 2.87
N ASN A 61 -13.71 4.19 2.27
CA ASN A 61 -12.46 4.46 1.56
C ASN A 61 -12.37 3.75 0.21
N ASP A 62 -13.48 3.29 -0.36
CA ASP A 62 -13.55 2.58 -1.63
C ASP A 62 -13.55 3.51 -2.87
N LYS A 63 -12.94 4.69 -2.75
CA LYS A 63 -12.81 5.70 -3.81
C LYS A 63 -11.35 6.04 -4.02
N THR A 64 -10.91 6.11 -5.29
CA THR A 64 -9.53 6.42 -5.67
C THR A 64 -9.04 7.72 -5.04
N ALA A 65 -9.86 8.78 -5.04
CA ALA A 65 -9.49 10.07 -4.46
C ALA A 65 -9.19 9.97 -2.95
N VAL A 66 -10.03 9.26 -2.19
CA VAL A 66 -9.88 9.08 -0.74
C VAL A 66 -8.60 8.30 -0.41
N LEU A 67 -8.35 7.19 -1.12
CA LEU A 67 -7.14 6.40 -0.89
C LEU A 67 -5.88 7.10 -1.36
N SER A 68 -5.94 7.86 -2.46
CA SER A 68 -4.80 8.65 -2.94
C SER A 68 -4.40 9.71 -1.91
N GLU A 69 -5.38 10.45 -1.38
CA GLU A 69 -5.18 11.42 -0.31
C GLU A 69 -4.59 10.75 0.94
N LEU A 70 -5.13 9.61 1.36
CA LEU A 70 -4.66 8.87 2.53
C LEU A 70 -3.20 8.45 2.38
N PHE A 71 -2.88 7.74 1.30
CA PHE A 71 -1.55 7.17 1.12
C PHE A 71 -0.50 8.23 0.86
N TYR A 72 -0.83 9.30 0.15
CA TYR A 72 0.06 10.44 -0.01
C TYR A 72 0.30 11.15 1.33
N SER A 73 -0.75 11.38 2.14
CA SER A 73 -0.61 11.99 3.47
C SER A 73 0.24 11.16 4.43
N LEU A 74 0.15 9.84 4.36
CA LEU A 74 1.00 8.92 5.12
C LEU A 74 2.45 9.00 4.65
N TYR A 75 2.67 8.98 3.33
CA TYR A 75 3.99 9.10 2.72
C TYR A 75 4.73 10.38 3.15
N GLU A 76 4.03 11.53 3.14
CA GLU A 76 4.59 12.81 3.61
C GLU A 76 5.04 12.77 5.09
N ARG A 77 4.43 11.90 5.90
CA ARG A 77 4.73 11.72 7.32
C ARG A 77 5.72 10.59 7.58
N LYS A 78 6.45 10.15 6.55
CA LYS A 78 7.41 9.03 6.60
C LYS A 78 6.77 7.70 7.03
N VAL A 79 5.46 7.55 6.87
CA VAL A 79 4.77 6.27 7.05
C VAL A 79 4.62 5.63 5.68
N ARG A 80 5.26 4.49 5.47
CA ARG A 80 5.15 3.76 4.20
C ARG A 80 3.77 3.10 4.08
N PRO A 81 2.95 3.45 3.08
CA PRO A 81 1.75 2.68 2.77
C PRO A 81 2.17 1.25 2.40
N TYR A 82 1.86 0.29 3.27
CA TYR A 82 2.38 -1.06 3.09
C TYR A 82 1.33 -1.98 2.45
N ARG A 83 0.12 -2.02 3.00
CA ARG A 83 -0.95 -2.86 2.47
C ARG A 83 -2.28 -2.15 2.40
N LEU A 84 -3.01 -2.39 1.31
CA LEU A 84 -4.45 -2.25 1.22
C LEU A 84 -5.03 -3.67 1.27
N ARG A 85 -5.67 -4.03 2.38
CA ARG A 85 -6.18 -5.37 2.61
C ARG A 85 -7.66 -5.45 2.31
N GLN A 86 -8.08 -6.48 1.57
CA GLN A 86 -9.48 -6.81 1.41
C GLN A 86 -10.13 -7.13 2.76
N SER A 87 -11.30 -6.55 3.04
CA SER A 87 -12.05 -6.88 4.25
C SER A 87 -12.43 -8.37 4.28
N LEU A 88 -12.14 -9.02 5.41
CA LEU A 88 -12.48 -10.43 5.64
C LEU A 88 -13.99 -10.59 5.84
N PRO A 89 -14.58 -11.70 5.38
CA PRO A 89 -15.97 -12.00 5.69
C PRO A 89 -16.08 -12.33 7.18
N SER A 90 -16.74 -11.47 7.94
CA SER A 90 -17.13 -11.75 9.34
C SER A 90 -18.62 -11.49 9.52
N GLN A 91 -19.22 -12.16 10.52
CA GLN A 91 -20.64 -11.99 10.81
C GLN A 91 -20.93 -10.50 11.09
N GLY A 92 -21.94 -9.97 10.40
CA GLY A 92 -22.40 -8.59 10.56
C GLY A 92 -21.60 -7.51 9.82
N THR A 93 -20.51 -7.83 9.10
CA THR A 93 -19.66 -6.82 8.44
C THR A 93 -19.75 -6.80 6.90
N ASP A 94 -20.60 -7.64 6.31
CA ASP A 94 -20.63 -7.82 4.85
C ASP A 94 -20.99 -6.52 4.09
N HIS A 95 -21.76 -5.62 4.72
CA HIS A 95 -22.11 -4.32 4.15
C HIS A 95 -20.89 -3.38 3.98
N PHE A 96 -19.80 -3.60 4.73
CA PHE A 96 -18.53 -2.87 4.55
C PHE A 96 -17.61 -3.53 3.52
N ARG A 97 -17.99 -4.66 2.91
CA ARG A 97 -17.11 -5.40 2.02
C ARG A 97 -17.22 -4.88 0.58
N ALA A 98 -16.16 -4.25 0.09
CA ALA A 98 -16.00 -3.98 -1.33
C ALA A 98 -15.72 -5.30 -2.09
N SER A 99 -16.12 -5.39 -3.36
CA SER A 99 -15.77 -6.55 -4.20
C SER A 99 -14.27 -6.54 -4.55
N ILE A 100 -13.70 -7.72 -4.81
CA ILE A 100 -12.30 -7.84 -5.25
C ILE A 100 -12.09 -7.09 -6.58
N THR A 101 -13.06 -7.15 -7.50
CA THR A 101 -13.03 -6.40 -8.75
C THR A 101 -12.88 -4.90 -8.53
N SER A 102 -13.63 -4.34 -7.57
CA SER A 102 -13.50 -2.93 -7.18
C SER A 102 -12.13 -2.64 -6.57
N GLY A 103 -11.61 -3.53 -5.71
CA GLY A 103 -10.27 -3.40 -5.13
C GLY A 103 -9.14 -3.41 -6.17
N LEU A 104 -9.20 -4.30 -7.16
CA LEU A 104 -8.27 -4.35 -8.28
C LEU A 104 -8.29 -3.06 -9.10
N ARG A 105 -9.48 -2.56 -9.44
CA ARG A 105 -9.64 -1.29 -10.17
C ARG A 105 -9.07 -0.10 -9.39
N LEU A 106 -9.30 -0.05 -8.07
CA LEU A 106 -8.72 0.96 -7.20
C LEU A 106 -7.19 0.87 -7.19
N ALA A 107 -6.63 -0.33 -6.99
CA ALA A 107 -5.18 -0.53 -6.97
C ALA A 107 -4.50 -0.12 -8.30
N GLU A 108 -5.13 -0.39 -9.44
CA GLU A 108 -4.65 0.05 -10.76
C GLU A 108 -4.71 1.58 -10.90
N SER A 109 -5.79 2.20 -10.41
CA SER A 109 -5.95 3.66 -10.45
C SER A 109 -4.92 4.36 -9.56
N LEU A 110 -4.66 3.82 -8.37
CA LEU A 110 -3.65 4.34 -7.43
C LEU A 110 -2.23 4.27 -8.01
N ARG A 111 -1.92 3.22 -8.78
CA ARG A 111 -0.60 3.06 -9.43
C ARG A 111 -0.31 4.17 -10.46
N ALA A 112 -1.34 4.73 -11.08
CA ALA A 112 -1.19 5.83 -12.02
C ALA A 112 -0.98 7.19 -11.32
N LEU A 113 -1.43 7.33 -10.06
CA LEU A 113 -1.46 8.60 -9.34
C LEU A 113 -0.36 8.76 -8.29
N LEU A 114 0.07 7.65 -7.67
CA LEU A 114 0.97 7.68 -6.53
C LEU A 114 2.41 7.32 -6.93
N PRO A 115 3.42 7.94 -6.28
CA PRO A 115 4.79 7.47 -6.39
C PRO A 115 4.92 6.07 -5.80
N GLY A 116 5.88 5.27 -6.28
CA GLY A 116 6.02 3.87 -5.90
C GLY A 116 6.17 3.63 -4.39
N LEU A 117 6.77 4.57 -3.64
CA LEU A 117 6.89 4.48 -2.17
C LEU A 117 5.59 4.75 -1.42
N ALA A 118 4.64 5.45 -2.04
CA ALA A 118 3.30 5.69 -1.51
C ALA A 118 2.28 4.66 -1.99
N LEU A 119 2.65 3.75 -2.89
CA LEU A 119 1.76 2.74 -3.43
C LEU A 119 1.74 1.49 -2.53
N PRO A 120 0.62 1.17 -1.87
CA PRO A 120 0.51 -0.05 -1.08
C PRO A 120 0.33 -1.28 -1.98
N GLU A 121 0.62 -2.45 -1.43
CA GLU A 121 0.24 -3.72 -2.05
C GLU A 121 -1.21 -4.07 -1.72
N TYR A 122 -2.04 -4.32 -2.75
CA TYR A 122 -3.39 -4.83 -2.55
C TYR A 122 -3.35 -6.33 -2.27
N VAL A 123 -3.90 -6.78 -1.14
CA VAL A 123 -3.81 -8.17 -0.68
C VAL A 123 -5.16 -8.73 -0.23
N VAL A 124 -5.35 -10.03 -0.46
CA VAL A 124 -6.44 -10.81 0.14
C VAL A 124 -5.84 -11.81 1.13
N GLU A 125 -6.41 -11.88 2.32
CA GLU A 125 -6.00 -12.83 3.34
C GLU A 125 -6.83 -14.11 3.25
N THR A 126 -6.16 -15.26 3.24
CA THR A 126 -6.76 -16.59 3.12
C THR A 126 -6.18 -17.52 4.18
N LEU A 127 -6.73 -18.73 4.35
CA LEU A 127 -6.16 -19.75 5.23
C LEU A 127 -4.73 -20.17 4.83
N GLY A 128 -4.36 -19.99 3.55
CA GLY A 128 -3.02 -20.25 3.03
C GLY A 128 -2.07 -19.04 3.13
N GLY A 129 -2.50 -17.94 3.76
CA GLY A 129 -1.73 -16.71 3.90
C GLY A 129 -2.25 -15.55 3.04
N LYS A 130 -1.46 -14.48 3.00
CA LYS A 130 -1.79 -13.23 2.28
C LYS A 130 -1.37 -13.36 0.82
N ILE A 131 -2.33 -13.18 -0.09
CA ILE A 131 -2.14 -13.27 -1.55
C ILE A 131 -2.17 -11.85 -2.13
N PRO A 132 -1.05 -11.35 -2.67
CA PRO A 132 -1.03 -10.10 -3.43
C PRO A 132 -1.86 -10.20 -4.70
N LEU A 133 -2.73 -9.22 -4.91
CA LEU A 133 -3.53 -9.10 -6.12
C LEU A 133 -3.05 -7.92 -6.97
N ARG A 134 -2.77 -8.20 -8.24
CA ARG A 134 -2.23 -7.21 -9.19
C ARG A 134 -2.86 -7.46 -10.55
N THR A 135 -3.20 -6.41 -11.28
CA THR A 135 -3.54 -6.56 -12.70
C THR A 135 -2.31 -7.06 -13.47
N GLU A 136 -2.52 -8.06 -14.33
CA GLU A 136 -1.45 -8.63 -15.16
C GLU A 136 -0.89 -7.57 -16.11
N SER A 137 0.41 -7.31 -16.00
CA SER A 137 1.15 -6.44 -16.92
C SER A 137 1.84 -7.22 -18.03
N VAL A 138 2.03 -8.54 -17.87
CA VAL A 138 2.61 -9.41 -18.91
C VAL A 138 1.47 -10.02 -19.72
N LEU A 139 1.30 -9.59 -20.97
CA LEU A 139 0.25 -10.09 -21.86
C LEU A 139 0.68 -11.37 -22.57
N SER A 140 1.97 -11.50 -22.89
CA SER A 140 2.53 -12.68 -23.55
C SER A 140 4.03 -12.74 -23.36
N ARG A 141 4.60 -13.95 -23.30
CA ARG A 141 6.04 -14.18 -23.20
C ARG A 141 6.49 -15.24 -24.19
N THR A 142 7.59 -14.94 -24.88
CA THR A 142 8.32 -15.90 -25.74
C THR A 142 9.78 -15.93 -25.32
N ARG A 143 10.58 -16.83 -25.87
CA ARG A 143 12.04 -16.86 -25.63
C ARG A 143 12.80 -15.61 -26.12
N LYS A 144 12.19 -14.80 -27.00
CA LYS A 144 12.83 -13.64 -27.64
C LYS A 144 12.34 -12.31 -27.09
N ARG A 145 11.09 -12.25 -26.62
CA ARG A 145 10.43 -11.00 -26.23
C ARG A 145 9.28 -11.24 -25.25
N VAL A 146 8.97 -10.20 -24.48
CA VAL A 146 7.81 -10.07 -23.60
C VAL A 146 6.91 -8.95 -24.13
N ILE A 147 5.60 -9.19 -24.16
CA ILE A 147 4.59 -8.17 -24.44
C ILE A 147 4.05 -7.68 -23.11
N LEU A 148 4.19 -6.38 -22.87
CA LEU A 148 3.86 -5.72 -21.61
C LEU A 148 2.73 -4.71 -21.80
N ARG A 149 1.91 -4.50 -20.79
CA ARG A 149 0.92 -3.43 -20.69
C ARG A 149 1.26 -2.53 -19.51
N ASN A 150 1.37 -1.22 -19.73
CA ASN A 150 1.51 -0.25 -18.64
C ASN A 150 0.13 0.08 -18.01
N HIS A 151 0.13 0.97 -16.99
CA HIS A 151 -1.10 1.39 -16.32
C HIS A 151 -2.04 2.23 -17.19
N GLU A 152 -1.54 2.82 -18.28
CA GLU A 152 -2.35 3.56 -19.28
C GLU A 152 -2.95 2.63 -20.35
N GLY A 153 -2.70 1.33 -20.27
CA GLY A 153 -3.13 0.37 -21.29
C GLY A 153 -2.23 0.31 -22.52
N LYS A 154 -1.16 1.12 -22.59
CA LYS A 154 -0.20 1.09 -23.71
C LYS A 154 0.58 -0.22 -23.69
N VAL A 155 0.74 -0.79 -24.88
CA VAL A 155 1.43 -2.06 -25.09
C VAL A 155 2.86 -1.80 -25.52
N PHE A 156 3.80 -2.49 -24.88
CA PHE A 156 5.23 -2.40 -25.14
C PHE A 156 5.78 -3.79 -25.45
N VAL A 157 6.79 -3.83 -26.33
CA VAL A 157 7.55 -5.05 -26.59
C VAL A 157 8.92 -4.91 -25.95
N TYR A 158 9.23 -5.77 -24.99
CA TYR A 158 10.52 -5.82 -24.33
C TYR A 158 11.34 -7.00 -24.85
N PRO A 159 12.55 -6.80 -25.41
CA PRO A 159 13.39 -7.89 -25.88
C PRO A 159 14.03 -8.64 -24.70
N GLU A 160 13.98 -9.98 -24.70
CA GLU A 160 14.66 -10.83 -23.68
C GLU A 160 16.16 -10.95 -23.95
N LYS A 161 16.60 -10.59 -25.16
CA LYS A 161 18.01 -10.50 -25.55
C LYS A 161 18.21 -9.20 -26.32
N ILE A 162 19.19 -8.41 -25.90
CA ILE A 162 19.71 -7.31 -26.71
C ILE A 162 20.50 -7.98 -27.83
N PHE A 163 20.13 -7.76 -29.09
CA PHE A 163 20.98 -8.19 -30.20
C PHE A 163 22.34 -7.50 -30.03
N GLN A 164 23.39 -8.25 -29.71
CA GLN A 164 24.75 -7.76 -29.85
C GLN A 164 24.96 -7.51 -31.34
N VAL A 165 25.16 -6.24 -31.71
CA VAL A 165 25.67 -5.91 -33.04
C VAL A 165 27.11 -6.45 -33.07
N PRO A 166 27.46 -7.39 -33.95
CA PRO A 166 28.85 -7.80 -34.10
C PRO A 166 29.67 -6.57 -34.52
N SER A 167 30.77 -6.34 -33.83
CA SER A 167 31.83 -5.36 -34.15
C SER A 167 32.37 -5.55 -35.56
#